data_AF-A0A6P1AJI3-F1
#
_entry.id   AF-A0A6P1AJI3-F1
#
_cell.length_a   1.000
_cell.length_b   1.000
_cell.length_c   1.000
_cell.angle_alpha   90.00
_cell.angle_beta   90.00
_cell.angle_gamma   90.00
#
_symmetry.space_group_name_H-M   'P 1'
#
loop_
_entity.id
_entity.type
_entity.pdbx_description
1 polymer ?
#
loop_
_entity_poly.entity_id
_entity_poly.type
_entity_poly.pdbx_seq_one_letter_code
_entity_poly.pdbx_strand_id
1 'polypeptide(L)'
;MVTANRFWSQIFGIAFSNKRWLHFFMLFVPVTGLWMSAVGVVGLAVNLRAYDFVSQEIRAAEDPEFETFYTKNILLNEGLRAWMAPQDQPHEHFEFPEEVLPRGNAL
;
A
#
# COMPACT_ATOMS: atom_id res chain seq x y z
N MET A 1 25.84 24.81 14.87
CA MET A 1 24.78 23.91 15.40
C MET A 1 23.76 24.70 16.22
N VAL A 2 24.19 25.57 17.15
CA VAL A 2 23.31 26.35 18.03
C VAL A 2 22.27 27.20 17.27
N THR A 3 22.67 27.96 16.25
CA THR A 3 21.73 28.77 15.45
C THR A 3 20.70 27.93 14.69
N ALA A 4 21.14 26.84 14.07
CA ALA A 4 20.25 25.91 13.37
C ALA A 4 19.28 25.21 14.34
N ASN A 5 19.76 24.82 15.53
CA ASN A 5 18.90 24.25 16.56
C ASN A 5 17.82 25.25 17.01
N ARG A 6 18.20 26.50 17.30
CA ARG A 6 17.23 27.55 17.68
C ARG A 6 16.19 27.78 16.59
N PHE A 7 16.61 27.87 15.32
CA PHE A 7 15.71 28.04 14.19
C PHE A 7 14.67 26.91 14.12
N TRP A 8 15.12 25.64 14.08
CA TRP A 8 14.21 24.50 13.97
C TRP A 8 13.33 24.31 15.20
N SER A 9 13.83 24.58 16.40
CA SER A 9 13.02 24.54 17.62
C SER A 9 11.89 25.57 17.59
N GLN A 10 12.12 26.74 17.01
CA GLN A 10 11.10 27.79 16.88
C GLN A 10 10.07 27.48 15.78
N ILE A 11 10.51 26.89 14.65
CA ILE A 11 9.63 26.62 13.51
C ILE A 11 8.84 25.31 13.69
N PHE A 12 9.47 24.26 14.19
CA PHE A 12 8.92 22.90 14.24
C PHE A 12 8.72 22.37 15.67
N GLY A 13 9.05 23.15 16.69
CA GLY A 13 8.89 22.79 18.11
C GLY A 13 9.99 21.85 18.66
N ILE A 14 10.73 21.16 17.80
CA ILE A 14 11.86 20.28 18.15
C ILE A 14 13.04 20.47 17.18
N ALA A 15 14.26 20.21 17.65
CA ALA A 15 15.44 20.24 16.80
C ALA A 15 16.54 19.29 17.27
N PHE A 16 17.35 18.82 16.33
CA PHE A 16 18.56 18.08 16.63
C PHE A 16 19.57 18.96 17.38
N SER A 17 20.11 18.47 18.49
CA SER A 17 21.16 19.15 19.27
C SER A 17 22.52 18.42 19.17
N ASN A 18 22.51 17.11 18.88
CA ASN A 18 23.70 16.28 18.73
C ASN A 18 23.92 15.89 17.25
N LYS A 19 25.07 16.29 16.68
CA LYS A 19 25.41 15.98 15.29
C LYS A 19 25.59 14.49 15.02
N ARG A 20 26.16 13.71 15.95
CA ARG A 20 26.34 12.26 15.76
C ARG A 20 24.99 11.55 15.70
N TRP A 21 24.06 11.96 16.57
CA TRP A 21 22.68 11.46 16.54
C TRP A 21 21.97 11.80 15.23
N LEU A 22 22.08 13.04 14.74
CA LEU A 22 21.51 13.44 13.44
C LEU A 22 21.98 12.50 12.31
N HIS A 23 23.29 12.28 12.18
CA HIS A 23 23.84 11.46 11.08
C HIS A 23 23.46 9.98 11.24
N PHE A 24 23.43 9.46 12.47
CA PHE A 24 22.93 8.12 12.72
C PHE A 24 21.45 7.98 12.33
N PHE A 25 20.61 8.97 12.68
CA PHE A 25 19.20 8.97 12.33
C PHE A 25 18.97 9.02 10.81
N MET A 26 19.79 9.79 10.09
CA MET A 26 19.78 9.83 8.62
C MET A 26 20.09 8.47 7.97
N LEU A 27 20.93 7.63 8.61
CA LEU A 27 21.15 6.25 8.17
C LEU A 27 19.98 5.36 8.58
N PHE A 28 19.52 5.47 9.83
CA PHE A 28 18.50 4.60 10.41
C PHE A 28 17.17 4.66 9.65
N VAL A 29 16.68 5.85 9.30
CA VAL A 29 15.36 6.01 8.65
C VAL A 29 15.24 5.22 7.33
N PRO A 30 16.10 5.45 6.31
CA PRO A 30 16.00 4.72 5.04
C PRO A 30 16.36 3.25 5.19
N VAL A 31 17.35 2.90 6.03
CA VAL A 31 17.74 1.50 6.24
C VAL A 31 16.60 0.72 6.87
N THR A 32 16.03 1.20 7.97
CA THR A 32 14.89 0.53 8.62
C THR A 32 13.67 0.46 7.70
N GLY A 33 13.43 1.50 6.88
CA GLY A 33 12.35 1.48 5.88
C GLY A 33 12.51 0.32 4.88
N LEU A 34 13.71 0.15 4.31
CA LEU A 34 14.01 -0.96 3.40
C LEU A 34 13.85 -2.31 4.10
N TRP A 35 14.34 -2.45 5.33
CA TRP A 35 14.20 -3.68 6.12
C TRP A 35 12.73 -4.06 6.34
N MET A 36 11.89 -3.11 6.76
CA MET A 36 10.46 -3.39 6.98
C MET A 36 9.73 -3.76 5.69
N SER A 37 10.06 -3.09 4.57
CA SER A 37 9.48 -3.45 3.26
C SER A 37 9.86 -4.87 2.83
N ALA A 38 11.11 -5.28 3.06
CA ALA A 38 11.60 -6.62 2.71
C ALA A 38 10.88 -7.70 3.51
N VAL A 39 10.63 -7.49 4.81
CA VAL A 39 9.84 -8.41 5.64
C VAL A 39 8.43 -8.61 5.06
N GLY A 40 7.78 -7.53 4.63
CA GLY A 40 6.47 -7.61 3.96
C GLY A 40 6.51 -8.43 2.67
N VAL A 41 7.53 -8.20 1.81
CA VAL A 41 7.71 -8.94 0.55
C VAL A 41 7.97 -10.43 0.79
N VAL A 42 8.69 -10.81 1.85
CA VAL A 42 8.86 -12.22 2.22
C VAL A 42 7.50 -12.88 2.52
N GLY A 43 6.57 -12.17 3.15
CA GLY A 43 5.19 -12.66 3.32
C GLY A 43 4.45 -12.83 1.99
N LEU A 44 4.60 -11.87 1.06
CA LEU A 44 3.99 -11.95 -0.27
C LEU A 44 4.49 -13.15 -1.09
N ALA A 45 5.72 -13.61 -0.88
CA ALA A 45 6.26 -14.80 -1.54
C ALA A 45 5.45 -16.07 -1.24
N VAL A 46 4.74 -16.11 -0.11
CA VAL A 46 3.82 -17.20 0.28
C VAL A 46 2.36 -16.77 0.24
N ASN A 47 2.04 -15.70 -0.49
CA ASN A 47 0.71 -15.09 -0.58
C ASN A 47 0.11 -14.65 0.77
N LEU A 48 0.93 -14.48 1.82
CA LEU A 48 0.48 -13.97 3.11
C LEU A 48 0.35 -12.44 3.03
N ARG A 49 -0.85 -11.98 2.68
CA ARG A 49 -1.15 -10.57 2.38
C ARG A 49 -1.99 -9.96 3.48
N ALA A 50 -1.76 -8.68 3.75
CA ALA A 50 -2.76 -7.82 4.38
C ALA A 50 -3.73 -7.31 3.30
N TYR A 51 -4.46 -8.24 2.66
CA TYR A 51 -5.33 -7.94 1.53
C TYR A 51 -6.66 -7.35 2.00
N ASP A 52 -7.28 -7.99 3.01
CA ASP A 52 -8.62 -7.63 3.46
C ASP A 52 -8.69 -7.23 4.94
N PHE A 53 -9.63 -6.36 5.25
CA PHE A 53 -10.17 -6.19 6.60
C PHE A 53 -11.51 -6.93 6.69
N VAL A 54 -11.51 -8.09 7.35
CA VAL A 54 -12.72 -8.95 7.48
C VAL A 54 -13.91 -8.19 8.05
N SER A 55 -13.71 -7.26 8.97
CA SER A 55 -14.79 -6.43 9.52
C SER A 55 -15.43 -5.50 8.49
N GLN A 56 -14.67 -5.01 7.51
CA GLN A 56 -15.22 -4.22 6.41
C GLN A 56 -15.96 -5.10 5.41
N GLU A 57 -15.43 -6.28 5.07
CA GLU A 57 -16.09 -7.23 4.17
C GLU A 57 -17.44 -7.68 4.73
N ILE A 58 -17.52 -8.01 6.03
CA ILE A 58 -18.78 -8.39 6.68
C ILE A 58 -19.79 -7.26 6.56
N ARG A 59 -19.39 -6.01 6.86
CA ARG A 59 -20.32 -4.87 6.79
C ARG A 59 -20.76 -4.58 5.36
N ALA A 60 -19.85 -4.56 4.41
CA ALA A 60 -20.14 -4.30 3.00
C ALA A 60 -21.00 -5.40 2.36
N ALA A 61 -20.85 -6.65 2.81
CA ALA A 61 -21.68 -7.76 2.35
C ALA A 61 -23.13 -7.68 2.87
N GLU A 62 -23.34 -7.16 4.07
CA GLU A 62 -24.66 -6.99 4.67
C GLU A 62 -25.37 -5.69 4.24
N ASP A 63 -24.60 -4.63 3.97
CA ASP A 63 -25.09 -3.29 3.68
C ASP A 63 -24.57 -2.80 2.31
N PRO A 64 -25.38 -2.87 1.24
CA PRO A 64 -24.99 -2.43 -0.10
C PRO A 64 -24.71 -0.93 -0.22
N GLU A 65 -25.13 -0.11 0.75
CA GLU A 65 -24.85 1.33 0.77
C GLU A 65 -23.52 1.65 1.48
N PHE A 66 -22.91 0.66 2.14
CA PHE A 66 -21.65 0.85 2.84
C PHE A 66 -20.46 0.86 1.87
N GLU A 67 -19.85 2.03 1.70
CA GLU A 67 -18.70 2.21 0.81
C GLU A 67 -17.57 2.99 1.50
N THR A 68 -16.33 2.53 1.30
CA THR A 68 -15.12 3.21 1.79
C THR A 68 -14.05 3.26 0.70
N PHE A 69 -12.98 4.03 0.91
CA PHE A 69 -11.82 3.96 0.00
C PHE A 69 -11.20 2.55 -0.08
N TYR A 70 -11.31 1.76 0.98
CA TYR A 70 -10.81 0.39 0.99
C TYR A 70 -11.63 -0.50 0.02
N THR A 71 -12.96 -0.50 0.11
CA THR A 71 -13.81 -1.33 -0.78
C THR A 71 -13.71 -0.88 -2.24
N LYS A 72 -13.58 0.43 -2.49
CA LYS A 72 -13.33 0.99 -3.82
C LYS A 72 -12.02 0.50 -4.44
N ASN A 73 -10.95 0.40 -3.64
CA ASN A 73 -9.67 -0.09 -4.14
C ASN A 73 -9.71 -1.58 -4.48
N ILE A 74 -10.54 -2.38 -3.81
CA ILE A 74 -10.74 -3.80 -4.16
C ILE A 74 -11.33 -3.94 -5.57
N LEU A 75 -12.32 -3.13 -5.93
CA LEU A 75 -12.90 -3.12 -7.29
C LEU A 75 -11.85 -2.78 -8.37
N LEU A 76 -10.95 -1.82 -8.08
CA LEU A 76 -9.83 -1.51 -8.98
C LEU A 76 -8.88 -2.71 -9.13
N ASN A 77 -8.60 -3.40 -8.03
CA ASN A 77 -7.74 -4.59 -8.05
C ASN A 77 -8.36 -5.76 -8.82
N GLU A 78 -9.68 -5.94 -8.76
CA GLU A 78 -10.41 -6.94 -9.54
C GLU A 78 -10.32 -6.67 -11.03
N GLY A 79 -10.52 -5.41 -11.44
CA GLY A 79 -10.28 -4.97 -12.81
C GLY A 79 -8.84 -5.27 -13.24
N LEU A 80 -7.86 -4.83 -12.46
CA LEU A 80 -6.45 -5.05 -12.76
C LEU A 80 -6.12 -6.55 -12.97
N ARG A 81 -6.64 -7.44 -12.12
CA ARG A 81 -6.43 -8.89 -12.25
C ARG A 81 -7.06 -9.46 -13.52
N ALA A 82 -8.34 -9.20 -13.76
CA ALA A 82 -9.06 -9.80 -14.88
C ALA A 82 -8.52 -9.32 -16.24
N TRP A 83 -8.18 -8.03 -16.33
CA TRP A 83 -7.76 -7.40 -17.59
C TRP A 83 -6.30 -7.67 -17.94
N MET A 84 -5.41 -7.81 -16.96
CA MET A 84 -3.98 -8.03 -17.23
C MET A 84 -3.59 -9.52 -17.26
N ALA A 85 -4.26 -10.38 -16.49
CA ALA A 85 -3.83 -11.78 -16.33
C ALA A 85 -3.67 -12.56 -17.64
N PRO A 86 -4.55 -12.45 -18.67
CA PRO A 86 -4.38 -13.22 -19.90
C PRO A 86 -3.06 -12.95 -20.63
N GLN A 87 -2.54 -11.72 -20.57
CA GLN A 87 -1.28 -11.34 -21.22
C GLN A 87 -0.08 -11.49 -20.29
N ASP A 88 -0.23 -11.17 -19.00
CA ASP A 88 0.83 -11.23 -18.00
C ASP A 88 1.17 -12.67 -17.57
N GLN A 89 0.19 -13.58 -17.67
CA GLN A 89 0.31 -15.00 -17.32
C GLN A 89 0.01 -15.90 -18.53
N PRO A 90 0.79 -15.81 -19.63
CA PRO A 90 0.48 -16.52 -20.88
C PRO A 90 0.53 -18.04 -20.75
N HIS A 91 1.17 -18.57 -19.70
CA HIS A 91 1.26 -19.99 -19.40
C HIS A 91 -0.04 -20.59 -18.84
N GLU A 92 -0.96 -19.76 -18.34
CA GLU A 92 -2.26 -20.19 -17.83
C GLU A 92 -3.32 -20.33 -18.93
N HIS A 93 -3.03 -19.86 -20.15
CA HIS A 93 -3.94 -19.93 -21.29
C HIS A 93 -5.36 -19.38 -21.01
N PHE A 94 -5.44 -18.26 -20.26
CA PHE A 94 -6.73 -17.65 -19.95
C PHE A 94 -7.44 -17.12 -21.19
N GLU A 95 -8.68 -17.57 -21.37
CA GLU A 95 -9.64 -17.01 -22.33
C GLU A 95 -10.87 -16.52 -21.55
N PHE A 96 -10.93 -15.20 -21.30
CA PHE A 96 -12.06 -14.58 -20.64
C PHE A 96 -12.98 -13.92 -21.69
N PRO A 97 -14.22 -14.42 -21.87
CA PRO A 97 -15.20 -13.78 -22.72
C PRO A 97 -15.52 -12.34 -22.26
N GLU A 98 -15.97 -11.48 -23.17
CA GLU A 98 -16.25 -10.07 -22.86
C GLU A 98 -17.28 -9.89 -21.72
N GLU A 99 -18.26 -10.80 -21.64
CA GLU A 99 -19.33 -10.76 -20.64
C GLU A 99 -18.88 -10.99 -19.20
N VAL A 100 -17.71 -11.62 -18.98
CA VAL A 100 -17.19 -11.88 -17.62
C VAL A 100 -16.17 -10.83 -17.16
N LEU A 101 -15.75 -9.93 -18.05
CA LEU A 101 -14.78 -8.89 -17.69
C LEU A 101 -15.46 -7.81 -16.83
N PRO A 102 -14.96 -7.55 -15.61
CA PRO A 102 -15.56 -6.57 -14.72
C PRO A 102 -15.35 -5.16 -15.30
N ARG A 103 -16.46 -4.42 -15.47
CA ARG A 103 -16.47 -3.03 -15.95
C ARG A 103 -17.49 -2.21 -15.17
N GLY A 104 -17.15 -0.94 -14.96
CA GLY A 104 -18.13 0.07 -14.57
C GLY A 104 -19.05 0.42 -15.74
N ASN A 105 -20.02 1.28 -15.49
CA ASN A 105 -20.92 1.72 -16.56
C ASN A 105 -20.18 2.55 -17.63
N ALA A 106 -20.46 2.28 -18.90
CA ALA A 106 -20.03 3.00 -20.11
C ALA A 106 -18.53 2.98 -20.51
N LEU A 107 -17.61 2.66 -19.61
CA LEU A 107 -16.18 2.55 -19.93
C LEU A 107 -15.82 1.22 -20.56
#